data_AF-A0A3M9ZI84-F1
#
_entry.id   AF-A0A3M9ZI84-F1
#
_cell.length_a   1.000
_cell.length_b   1.000
_cell.length_c   1.000
_cell.angle_alpha   90.00
_cell.angle_beta   90.00
_cell.angle_gamma   90.00
#
_symmetry.space_group_name_H-M   'P 1'
#
loop_
_entity.id
_entity.type
_entity.pdbx_description
1 polymer ?
#
loop_
_entity_poly.entity_id
_entity_poly.type
_entity_poly.pdbx_seq_one_letter_code
_entity_poly.pdbx_strand_id
1 'polypeptide(L)'
;MSISEVMRHGENVRIAQKAEPLLGGSSGNERRRIVLGQARAELQAREEPEYAHAAELVDCMRPDSVAEAWDALYFELLGLGEKALAEVVALESQQARAEAWLAMSSDADVISQATPMGEQYLSSHASSVNRLRHKLTVMMSHARSFRPGGEMEDYVVNMARFGSLADDWMVRVFVEELYLERGLYEGIIGICGRILEFEGHDRRRMMASTLVEDMLNALVGHLERCGEAGYVDMMIASGMPMSPECKDRGHLEDLKEKCLELLEARAESLGLAILPDKNENSLQRRASDYALRISARKRVRDAEEIAGYVRERYKESYAFLGLDDERVARRIVEKQVPLAENISTQMEVDDIARIRNVETRVGNALEALEPMLRFKRERAVEIKRKTLGKWKRGILGDQLWESLFEMEVCLRLVGVGAGVKADVKIPKAGGREAEVDLEVNGCLVEIYSPRDTEIRVMAHATRVENPGMAMVDYVTRKPQMRHVGGRPAAVVVCCPAGEFANIEVVRARMEERLATASQPGAVFYVKDGSDPTVAECLVNGNAVAAVPEATMRTMMDALSLRPPQAWGRGMRRPVRK
;
A
#
# COMPACT_ATOMS: atom_id res chain seq x y z
N MET A 1 14.26 -17.64 -37.13
CA MET A 1 13.67 -17.61 -35.78
C MET A 1 14.75 -17.76 -34.74
N SER A 2 14.69 -16.99 -33.66
CA SER A 2 15.52 -17.17 -32.46
C SER A 2 15.06 -18.41 -31.67
N ILE A 3 15.92 -18.96 -30.79
CA ILE A 3 15.56 -20.09 -29.90
C ILE A 3 14.33 -19.74 -29.04
N SER A 4 14.19 -18.47 -28.64
CA SER A 4 13.02 -17.98 -27.89
C SER A 4 11.73 -17.99 -28.71
N GLU A 5 11.81 -17.76 -30.02
CA GLU A 5 10.64 -17.82 -30.92
C GLU A 5 10.21 -19.25 -31.18
N VAL A 6 11.16 -20.17 -31.34
CA VAL A 6 10.86 -21.62 -31.52
C VAL A 6 10.20 -22.21 -30.28
N MET A 7 10.68 -21.86 -29.08
CA MET A 7 10.05 -22.34 -27.84
C MET A 7 8.66 -21.73 -27.63
N ARG A 8 8.48 -20.43 -27.93
CA ARG A 8 7.16 -19.77 -27.84
C ARG A 8 6.16 -20.38 -28.81
N HIS A 9 6.60 -20.64 -30.04
CA HIS A 9 5.83 -21.29 -31.08
C HIS A 9 5.36 -22.70 -30.65
N GLY A 10 6.28 -23.55 -30.19
CA GLY A 10 5.93 -24.89 -29.72
C GLY A 10 4.94 -24.90 -28.55
N GLU A 11 5.05 -23.92 -27.65
CA GLU A 11 4.09 -23.76 -26.54
C GLU A 11 2.71 -23.29 -27.04
N ASN A 12 2.65 -22.33 -27.96
CA ASN A 12 1.40 -21.85 -28.55
C ASN A 12 0.66 -22.97 -29.29
N VAL A 13 1.36 -23.81 -30.04
CA VAL A 13 0.77 -24.98 -30.72
C VAL A 13 0.23 -25.99 -29.69
N ARG A 14 0.97 -26.24 -28.62
CA ARG A 14 0.52 -27.12 -27.52
C ARG A 14 -0.74 -26.58 -26.84
N ILE A 15 -0.82 -25.26 -26.64
CA ILE A 15 -1.99 -24.59 -26.07
C ILE A 15 -3.18 -24.67 -27.04
N ALA A 16 -2.96 -24.44 -28.34
CA ALA A 16 -3.99 -24.50 -29.38
C ALA A 16 -4.70 -25.85 -29.45
N GLN A 17 -4.03 -26.94 -29.08
CA GLN A 17 -4.61 -28.27 -29.04
C GLN A 17 -5.48 -28.55 -27.81
N LYS A 18 -5.42 -27.72 -26.76
CA LYS A 18 -6.19 -27.91 -25.53
C LYS A 18 -7.63 -27.47 -25.74
N ALA A 19 -8.56 -28.31 -25.32
CA ALA A 19 -9.98 -27.99 -25.25
C ALA A 19 -10.34 -27.45 -23.87
N GLU A 20 -11.27 -26.49 -23.85
CA GLU A 20 -12.00 -26.00 -22.69
C GLU A 20 -13.22 -26.91 -22.45
N PRO A 21 -13.20 -27.76 -21.41
CA PRO A 21 -14.29 -28.71 -21.16
C PRO A 21 -15.66 -28.03 -21.02
N LEU A 22 -15.71 -26.81 -20.48
CA LEU A 22 -16.94 -26.03 -20.30
C LEU A 22 -17.58 -25.61 -21.63
N LEU A 23 -16.81 -25.61 -22.73
CA LEU A 23 -17.30 -25.27 -24.06
C LEU A 23 -17.68 -26.49 -24.90
N GLY A 24 -17.38 -27.72 -24.47
CA GLY A 24 -17.59 -28.93 -25.29
C GLY A 24 -19.02 -29.12 -25.81
N GLY A 25 -20.03 -28.64 -25.07
CA GLY A 25 -21.45 -28.67 -25.46
C GLY A 25 -22.05 -27.29 -25.80
N SER A 26 -21.25 -26.23 -25.90
CA SER A 26 -21.78 -24.88 -26.08
C SER A 26 -22.40 -24.69 -27.47
N SER A 27 -23.58 -24.05 -27.51
CA SER A 27 -24.23 -23.62 -28.76
C SER A 27 -23.40 -22.59 -29.54
N GLY A 28 -22.47 -21.89 -28.87
CA GLY A 28 -21.52 -20.97 -29.49
C GLY A 28 -20.47 -21.65 -30.37
N ASN A 29 -20.30 -22.98 -30.28
CA ASN A 29 -19.31 -23.70 -31.07
C ASN A 29 -19.55 -23.64 -32.59
N GLU A 30 -20.80 -23.46 -33.04
CA GLU A 30 -21.08 -23.26 -34.46
C GLU A 30 -20.52 -21.92 -34.95
N ARG A 31 -20.72 -20.85 -34.17
CA ARG A 31 -20.17 -19.52 -34.46
C ARG A 31 -18.63 -19.56 -34.47
N ARG A 32 -18.01 -20.20 -33.48
CA ARG A 32 -16.54 -20.39 -33.42
C ARG A 32 -16.00 -21.17 -34.61
N ARG A 33 -16.73 -22.17 -35.08
CA ARG A 33 -16.37 -22.92 -36.30
C ARG A 33 -16.37 -22.02 -37.54
N ILE A 34 -17.33 -21.11 -37.65
CA ILE A 34 -17.38 -20.13 -38.74
C ILE A 34 -16.19 -19.18 -38.66
N VAL A 35 -15.87 -18.64 -37.48
CA VAL A 35 -14.72 -17.73 -37.28
C VAL A 35 -13.39 -18.41 -37.60
N LEU A 36 -13.17 -19.64 -37.11
CA LEU A 36 -11.97 -20.42 -37.46
C LEU A 36 -11.91 -20.75 -38.95
N GLY A 37 -13.05 -21.03 -39.58
CA GLY A 37 -13.14 -21.24 -41.02
C GLY A 37 -12.79 -19.99 -41.84
N GLN A 38 -13.24 -18.82 -41.40
CA GLN A 38 -12.88 -17.52 -42.00
C GLN A 38 -11.38 -17.24 -41.84
N ALA A 39 -10.84 -17.42 -40.63
CA ALA A 39 -9.42 -17.25 -40.38
C ALA A 39 -8.58 -18.21 -41.25
N ARG A 40 -8.97 -19.49 -41.33
CA ARG A 40 -8.30 -20.48 -42.19
C ARG A 40 -8.31 -20.06 -43.66
N ALA A 41 -9.47 -19.65 -44.18
CA ALA A 41 -9.61 -19.25 -45.57
C ALA A 41 -8.77 -18.02 -45.91
N GLU A 42 -8.77 -17.00 -45.04
CA GLU A 42 -7.98 -15.78 -45.23
C GLU A 42 -6.48 -16.07 -45.17
N LEU A 43 -6.04 -16.87 -44.19
CA LEU A 43 -4.63 -17.25 -44.05
C LEU A 43 -4.14 -18.13 -45.20
N GLN A 44 -4.97 -19.02 -45.74
CA GLN A 44 -4.63 -19.86 -46.90
C GLN A 44 -4.58 -19.08 -48.22
N ALA A 45 -5.34 -17.98 -48.33
CA ALA A 45 -5.28 -17.10 -49.50
C ALA A 45 -3.98 -16.27 -49.57
N ARG A 46 -3.27 -16.15 -48.44
CA ARG A 46 -1.96 -15.51 -48.33
C ARG A 46 -0.88 -16.60 -48.40
N GLU A 47 -0.39 -16.93 -49.60
CA GLU A 47 0.66 -17.95 -49.82
C GLU A 47 2.05 -17.54 -49.29
N GLU A 48 2.12 -16.65 -48.29
CA GLU A 48 3.34 -16.03 -47.79
C GLU A 48 3.88 -16.79 -46.56
N PRO A 49 5.20 -17.07 -46.47
CA PRO A 49 5.78 -17.87 -45.39
C PRO A 49 5.57 -17.31 -43.98
N GLU A 50 5.34 -16.01 -43.84
CA GLU A 50 5.10 -15.33 -42.56
C GLU A 50 3.76 -15.70 -41.92
N TYR A 51 2.78 -16.14 -42.71
CA TYR A 51 1.46 -16.57 -42.23
C TYR A 51 1.42 -18.02 -41.74
N ALA A 52 2.50 -18.79 -41.97
CA ALA A 52 2.55 -20.23 -41.66
C ALA A 52 2.26 -20.53 -40.18
N HIS A 53 2.76 -19.69 -39.27
CA HIS A 53 2.54 -19.87 -37.83
C HIS A 53 1.06 -19.66 -37.44
N ALA A 54 0.43 -18.57 -37.90
CA ALA A 54 -0.97 -18.32 -37.63
C ALA A 54 -1.86 -19.42 -38.25
N ALA A 55 -1.52 -19.90 -39.45
CA ALA A 55 -2.22 -21.00 -40.10
C ALA A 55 -2.13 -22.30 -39.28
N GLU A 56 -0.94 -22.64 -38.78
CA GLU A 56 -0.74 -23.82 -37.93
C GLU A 56 -1.53 -23.75 -36.62
N LEU A 57 -1.61 -22.57 -36.00
CA LEU A 57 -2.46 -22.37 -34.82
C LEU A 57 -3.93 -22.61 -35.13
N VAL A 58 -4.46 -22.02 -36.20
CA VAL A 58 -5.87 -22.23 -36.62
C VAL A 58 -6.16 -23.70 -36.93
N ASP A 59 -5.20 -24.43 -37.49
CA ASP A 59 -5.35 -25.85 -37.79
C ASP A 59 -5.32 -26.75 -36.55
N CYS A 60 -4.60 -26.32 -35.51
CA CYS A 60 -4.58 -27.01 -34.21
C CYS A 60 -5.79 -26.67 -33.34
N MET A 61 -6.40 -25.50 -33.55
CA MET A 61 -7.54 -25.03 -32.78
C MET A 61 -8.84 -25.77 -33.15
N ARG A 62 -9.63 -26.02 -32.12
CA ARG A 62 -11.02 -26.49 -32.19
C ARG A 62 -12.00 -25.40 -31.75
N PRO A 63 -13.29 -25.50 -32.08
CA PRO A 63 -14.30 -24.54 -31.60
C PRO A 63 -14.40 -24.45 -30.08
N ASP A 64 -13.97 -25.47 -29.35
CA ASP A 64 -13.91 -25.53 -27.89
C ASP A 64 -12.49 -25.27 -27.36
N SER A 65 -11.59 -24.63 -28.09
CA SER A 65 -10.24 -24.35 -27.60
C SER A 65 -10.23 -23.40 -26.40
N VAL A 66 -9.25 -23.57 -25.51
CA VAL A 66 -9.01 -22.71 -24.35
C VAL A 66 -8.76 -21.26 -24.73
N ALA A 67 -9.08 -20.31 -23.85
CA ALA A 67 -8.99 -18.88 -24.13
C ALA A 67 -7.57 -18.41 -24.50
N GLU A 68 -6.54 -19.05 -23.95
CA GLU A 68 -5.14 -18.79 -24.26
C GLU A 68 -4.79 -19.11 -25.72
N ALA A 69 -5.45 -20.11 -26.33
CA ALA A 69 -5.28 -20.42 -27.73
C ALA A 69 -5.82 -19.29 -28.62
N TRP A 70 -7.00 -18.75 -28.25
CA TRP A 70 -7.59 -17.62 -28.94
C TRP A 70 -6.76 -16.34 -28.80
N ASP A 71 -6.17 -16.11 -27.61
CA ASP A 71 -5.25 -14.99 -27.40
C ASP A 71 -3.97 -15.14 -28.22
N ALA A 72 -3.41 -16.34 -28.29
CA ALA A 72 -2.23 -16.61 -29.12
C ALA A 72 -2.52 -16.29 -30.58
N LEU A 73 -3.65 -16.78 -31.13
CA LEU A 73 -4.06 -16.47 -32.49
C LEU A 73 -4.27 -14.96 -32.71
N TYR A 74 -4.91 -14.27 -31.76
CA TYR A 74 -5.11 -12.82 -31.82
C TYR A 74 -3.78 -12.06 -31.95
N PHE A 75 -2.79 -12.37 -31.10
CA PHE A 75 -1.51 -11.68 -31.11
C PHE A 75 -0.69 -11.97 -32.37
N GLU A 76 -0.74 -13.19 -32.90
CA GLU A 76 -0.09 -13.54 -34.17
C GLU A 76 -0.72 -12.78 -35.34
N LEU A 77 -2.05 -12.74 -35.45
CA LEU A 77 -2.76 -11.98 -36.48
C LEU A 77 -2.49 -10.47 -36.39
N LEU A 78 -2.44 -9.92 -35.17
CA LEU A 78 -2.09 -8.52 -34.96
C LEU A 78 -0.65 -8.22 -35.38
N GLY A 79 0.28 -9.15 -35.13
CA GLY A 79 1.68 -9.07 -35.56
C GLY A 79 1.85 -9.07 -37.09
N LEU A 80 0.98 -9.79 -37.80
CA LEU A 80 0.91 -9.83 -39.26
C LEU A 80 0.18 -8.60 -39.87
N GLY A 81 -0.38 -7.72 -39.04
CA GLY A 81 -1.13 -6.55 -39.50
C GLY A 81 -2.57 -6.83 -39.93
N GLU A 82 -3.07 -8.06 -39.72
CA GLU A 82 -4.44 -8.49 -40.04
C GLU A 82 -5.47 -8.00 -39.00
N LYS A 83 -5.58 -6.68 -38.84
CA LYS A 83 -6.34 -6.04 -37.76
C LYS A 83 -7.82 -6.45 -37.74
N ALA A 84 -8.46 -6.50 -38.90
CA ALA A 84 -9.88 -6.84 -38.99
C ALA A 84 -10.14 -8.29 -38.53
N LEU A 85 -9.29 -9.23 -38.94
CA LEU A 85 -9.42 -10.63 -38.53
C LEU A 85 -9.04 -10.81 -37.05
N ALA A 86 -8.01 -10.10 -36.58
CA ALA A 86 -7.63 -10.09 -35.17
C ALA A 86 -8.77 -9.57 -34.28
N GLU A 87 -9.49 -8.51 -34.68
CA GLU A 87 -10.65 -8.00 -33.95
C GLU A 87 -11.79 -9.03 -33.85
N VAL A 88 -12.07 -9.77 -34.93
CA VAL A 88 -13.06 -10.86 -34.93
C VAL A 88 -12.64 -11.98 -33.96
N VAL A 89 -11.37 -12.39 -34.01
CA VAL A 89 -10.83 -13.42 -33.11
C VAL A 89 -10.86 -12.96 -31.65
N ALA A 90 -10.54 -11.69 -31.37
CA ALA A 90 -10.60 -11.14 -30.02
C ALA A 90 -12.02 -11.09 -29.47
N LEU A 91 -13.00 -10.71 -30.30
CA LEU A 91 -14.41 -10.70 -29.90
C LEU A 91 -14.90 -12.12 -29.59
N GLU A 92 -14.54 -13.09 -30.42
CA GLU A 92 -14.90 -14.49 -30.18
C GLU A 92 -14.20 -15.07 -28.95
N SER A 93 -12.94 -14.73 -28.70
CA SER A 93 -12.22 -15.07 -27.46
C SER A 93 -12.97 -14.58 -26.21
N GLN A 94 -13.46 -13.33 -26.24
CA GLN A 94 -14.24 -12.76 -25.14
C GLN A 94 -15.58 -13.48 -24.95
N GLN A 95 -16.27 -13.80 -26.04
CA GLN A 95 -17.53 -14.55 -26.00
C GLN A 95 -17.35 -15.98 -25.50
N ALA A 96 -16.30 -16.68 -25.94
CA ALA A 96 -15.95 -18.01 -25.47
C ALA A 96 -15.68 -18.02 -23.96
N ARG A 97 -14.92 -17.05 -23.43
CA ARG A 97 -14.72 -16.90 -21.99
C ARG A 97 -16.03 -16.68 -21.23
N ALA A 98 -16.87 -15.77 -21.73
CA ALA A 98 -18.16 -15.48 -21.09
C ALA A 98 -19.07 -16.74 -21.07
N GLU A 99 -19.11 -17.50 -22.16
CA GLU A 99 -19.85 -18.77 -22.23
C GLU A 99 -19.29 -19.84 -21.28
N ALA A 100 -17.96 -19.98 -21.21
CA ALA A 100 -17.32 -20.89 -20.26
C ALA A 100 -17.65 -20.50 -18.81
N TRP A 101 -17.56 -19.22 -18.47
CA TRP A 101 -17.91 -18.72 -17.13
C TRP A 101 -19.38 -18.88 -16.78
N LEU A 102 -20.28 -18.73 -17.75
CA LEU A 102 -21.72 -19.01 -17.58
C LEU A 102 -21.99 -20.50 -17.32
N ALA A 103 -21.16 -21.39 -17.86
CA ALA A 103 -21.29 -22.84 -17.68
C ALA A 103 -20.68 -23.36 -16.38
N MET A 104 -19.90 -22.54 -15.64
CA MET A 104 -19.30 -22.95 -14.38
C MET A 104 -20.36 -23.30 -13.33
N SER A 105 -20.22 -24.46 -12.71
CA SER A 105 -21.17 -24.96 -11.72
C SER A 105 -20.54 -25.60 -10.49
N SER A 106 -19.23 -25.86 -10.53
CA SER A 106 -18.48 -26.52 -9.46
C SER A 106 -17.22 -25.75 -9.06
N ASP A 107 -16.67 -26.08 -7.87
CA ASP A 107 -15.42 -25.52 -7.38
C ASP A 107 -14.27 -25.80 -8.36
N ALA A 108 -14.19 -27.02 -8.88
CA ALA A 108 -13.18 -27.42 -9.87
C ALA A 108 -13.18 -26.54 -11.12
N ASP A 109 -14.37 -26.15 -11.62
CA ASP A 109 -14.49 -25.26 -12.77
C ASP A 109 -13.89 -23.89 -12.46
N VAL A 110 -14.26 -23.31 -11.32
CA VAL A 110 -13.80 -21.98 -10.90
C VAL A 110 -12.29 -21.98 -10.60
N ILE A 111 -11.79 -23.01 -9.91
CA ILE A 111 -10.35 -23.18 -9.63
C ILE A 111 -9.56 -23.26 -10.95
N SER A 112 -10.05 -24.04 -11.92
CA SER A 112 -9.40 -24.18 -13.23
C SER A 112 -9.31 -22.84 -13.97
N GLN A 113 -10.36 -22.01 -13.89
CA GLN A 113 -10.38 -20.70 -14.55
C GLN A 113 -9.59 -19.63 -13.76
N ALA A 114 -9.58 -19.69 -12.43
CA ALA A 114 -8.96 -18.66 -11.58
C ALA A 114 -7.46 -18.87 -11.39
N THR A 115 -6.97 -20.12 -11.41
CA THR A 115 -5.54 -20.44 -11.22
C THR A 115 -4.64 -19.72 -12.25
N PRO A 116 -4.92 -19.75 -13.57
CA PRO A 116 -4.12 -19.03 -14.56
C PRO A 116 -4.13 -17.50 -14.36
N MET A 117 -5.24 -16.93 -13.87
CA MET A 117 -5.31 -15.50 -13.54
C MET A 117 -4.34 -15.15 -12.40
N GLY A 118 -4.24 -16.05 -11.42
CA GLY A 118 -3.31 -15.98 -10.31
C GLY A 118 -1.84 -16.08 -10.73
N GLU A 119 -1.53 -17.04 -11.58
CA GLU A 119 -0.17 -17.21 -12.14
C GLU A 119 0.27 -15.97 -12.93
N GLN A 120 -0.64 -15.40 -13.73
CA GLN A 120 -0.37 -14.15 -14.46
C GLN A 120 -0.17 -12.95 -13.52
N TYR A 121 -0.90 -12.91 -12.40
CA TYR A 121 -0.68 -11.89 -11.37
C TYR A 121 0.75 -12.00 -10.82
N LEU A 122 1.19 -13.22 -10.45
CA LEU A 122 2.52 -13.48 -9.93
C LEU A 122 3.62 -13.18 -10.96
N SER A 123 3.39 -13.41 -12.25
CA SER A 123 4.41 -13.15 -13.28
C SER A 123 4.63 -11.67 -13.59
N SER A 124 3.74 -10.76 -13.17
CA SER A 124 3.70 -9.36 -13.64
C SER A 124 4.13 -8.28 -12.65
N HIS A 125 4.38 -8.62 -11.37
CA HIS A 125 4.89 -7.78 -10.25
C HIS A 125 4.54 -6.26 -10.23
N ALA A 126 3.90 -5.84 -9.13
CA ALA A 126 3.70 -4.45 -8.63
C ALA A 126 2.64 -3.53 -9.29
N SER A 127 1.83 -3.98 -10.25
CA SER A 127 0.67 -3.18 -10.75
C SER A 127 -0.60 -3.98 -11.07
N SER A 128 -0.67 -5.25 -10.66
CA SER A 128 -1.62 -6.24 -11.18
C SER A 128 -2.81 -6.57 -10.28
N VAL A 129 -2.87 -6.09 -9.02
CA VAL A 129 -3.98 -6.41 -8.08
C VAL A 129 -5.33 -5.98 -8.65
N ASN A 130 -5.44 -4.76 -9.18
CA ASN A 130 -6.68 -4.27 -9.78
C ASN A 130 -7.08 -5.07 -11.03
N ARG A 131 -6.10 -5.58 -11.79
CA ARG A 131 -6.35 -6.41 -12.98
C ARG A 131 -6.84 -7.80 -12.58
N LEU A 132 -6.23 -8.41 -11.57
CA LEU A 132 -6.69 -9.69 -11.02
C LEU A 132 -8.11 -9.54 -10.47
N ARG A 133 -8.35 -8.52 -9.65
CA ARG A 133 -9.67 -8.21 -9.12
C ARG A 133 -10.69 -8.06 -10.24
N HIS A 134 -10.42 -7.19 -11.22
CA HIS A 134 -11.32 -6.97 -12.35
C HIS A 134 -11.66 -8.28 -13.09
N LYS A 135 -10.67 -9.14 -13.35
CA LYS A 135 -10.90 -10.44 -14.00
C LYS A 135 -11.81 -11.35 -13.17
N LEU A 136 -11.54 -11.48 -11.87
CA LEU A 136 -12.37 -12.27 -10.97
C LEU A 136 -13.78 -11.70 -10.86
N THR A 137 -13.94 -10.37 -10.71
CA THR A 137 -15.26 -9.73 -10.68
C THR A 137 -16.06 -10.02 -11.96
N VAL A 138 -15.42 -9.90 -13.15
CA VAL A 138 -16.09 -10.17 -14.42
C VAL A 138 -16.46 -11.65 -14.54
N MET A 139 -15.57 -12.56 -14.18
CA MET A 139 -15.84 -14.00 -14.14
C MET A 139 -17.03 -14.32 -13.23
N MET A 140 -17.02 -13.81 -12.00
CA MET A 140 -18.08 -14.05 -11.02
C MET A 140 -19.41 -13.38 -11.37
N SER A 141 -19.40 -12.32 -12.17
CA SER A 141 -20.60 -11.68 -12.71
C SER A 141 -21.32 -12.53 -13.76
N HIS A 142 -20.60 -13.45 -14.41
CA HIS A 142 -21.16 -14.47 -15.30
C HIS A 142 -21.58 -15.70 -14.50
N ALA A 143 -20.76 -16.15 -13.55
CA ALA A 143 -21.06 -17.29 -12.68
C ALA A 143 -21.97 -16.93 -11.49
N ARG A 144 -23.12 -16.30 -11.74
CA ARG A 144 -24.01 -15.78 -10.67
C ARG A 144 -24.64 -16.87 -9.80
N SER A 145 -24.89 -18.04 -10.38
CA SER A 145 -25.48 -19.21 -9.70
C SER A 145 -24.47 -19.99 -8.85
N PHE A 146 -23.17 -19.87 -9.13
CA PHE A 146 -22.14 -20.60 -8.41
C PHE A 146 -22.08 -20.21 -6.92
N ARG A 147 -21.77 -21.18 -6.08
CA ARG A 147 -21.52 -21.01 -4.65
C ARG A 147 -20.27 -21.82 -4.29
N PRO A 148 -19.19 -21.18 -3.82
CA PRO A 148 -18.01 -21.87 -3.32
C PRO A 148 -18.38 -22.94 -2.29
N GLY A 149 -17.85 -24.14 -2.47
CA GLY A 149 -17.88 -25.23 -1.50
C GLY A 149 -16.54 -25.43 -0.79
N GLY A 150 -16.37 -26.61 -0.18
CA GLY A 150 -15.19 -26.95 0.61
C GLY A 150 -13.90 -27.08 -0.20
N GLU A 151 -13.97 -27.47 -1.48
CA GLU A 151 -12.77 -27.56 -2.33
C GLU A 151 -12.21 -26.16 -2.62
N MET A 152 -13.11 -25.17 -2.80
CA MET A 152 -12.69 -23.78 -2.97
C MET A 152 -12.07 -23.20 -1.69
N GLU A 153 -12.62 -23.54 -0.52
CA GLU A 153 -12.03 -23.14 0.76
C GLU A 153 -10.63 -23.75 0.93
N ASP A 154 -10.48 -25.05 0.63
CA ASP A 154 -9.19 -25.74 0.64
C ASP A 154 -8.19 -25.09 -0.29
N TYR A 155 -8.62 -24.72 -1.49
CA TYR A 155 -7.79 -24.02 -2.46
C TYR A 155 -7.27 -22.68 -1.90
N VAL A 156 -8.16 -21.84 -1.35
CA VAL A 156 -7.79 -20.53 -0.77
C VAL A 156 -6.88 -20.70 0.46
N VAL A 157 -7.18 -21.64 1.36
CA VAL A 157 -6.35 -21.95 2.53
C VAL A 157 -4.96 -22.42 2.08
N ASN A 158 -4.89 -23.26 1.03
CA ASN A 158 -3.61 -23.69 0.48
C ASN A 158 -2.80 -22.55 -0.15
N MET A 159 -3.46 -21.53 -0.73
CA MET A 159 -2.79 -20.31 -1.18
C MET A 159 -2.11 -19.56 -0.02
N ALA A 160 -2.61 -19.67 1.21
CA ALA A 160 -2.01 -19.05 2.39
C ALA A 160 -0.80 -19.82 2.97
N ARG A 161 -0.42 -21.00 2.45
CA ARG A 161 0.72 -21.80 2.94
C ARG A 161 2.09 -21.29 2.46
N PHE A 162 3.19 -21.65 3.13
CA PHE A 162 4.55 -21.14 2.83
C PHE A 162 5.07 -21.51 1.42
N GLY A 163 4.56 -22.60 0.81
CA GLY A 163 4.99 -23.09 -0.51
C GLY A 163 4.13 -22.67 -1.71
N SER A 164 3.09 -21.86 -1.53
CA SER A 164 2.07 -21.58 -2.57
C SER A 164 2.49 -20.57 -3.64
N LEU A 165 3.63 -19.89 -3.46
CA LEU A 165 4.07 -18.72 -4.25
C LEU A 165 3.12 -17.50 -4.21
N ALA A 166 1.92 -17.62 -3.65
CA ALA A 166 0.96 -16.54 -3.50
C ALA A 166 1.35 -15.55 -2.40
N ASP A 167 1.12 -14.27 -2.63
CA ASP A 167 1.20 -13.22 -1.60
C ASP A 167 -0.16 -12.98 -0.93
N ASP A 168 -0.16 -12.29 0.20
CA ASP A 168 -1.37 -12.06 1.01
C ASP A 168 -2.42 -11.23 0.26
N TRP A 169 -1.99 -10.32 -0.63
CA TRP A 169 -2.90 -9.51 -1.45
C TRP A 169 -3.70 -10.37 -2.44
N MET A 170 -3.05 -11.35 -3.06
CA MET A 170 -3.72 -12.30 -3.94
C MET A 170 -4.75 -13.14 -3.18
N VAL A 171 -4.38 -13.70 -2.01
CA VAL A 171 -5.33 -14.49 -1.20
C VAL A 171 -6.54 -13.65 -0.82
N ARG A 172 -6.30 -12.41 -0.36
CA ARG A 172 -7.36 -11.47 0.01
C ARG A 172 -8.30 -11.16 -1.14
N VAL A 173 -7.78 -10.90 -2.35
CA VAL A 173 -8.60 -10.63 -3.53
C VAL A 173 -9.49 -11.82 -3.88
N PHE A 174 -8.98 -13.06 -3.79
CA PHE A 174 -9.79 -14.26 -3.99
C PHE A 174 -10.91 -14.35 -2.96
N VAL A 175 -10.60 -14.16 -1.67
CA VAL A 175 -11.59 -14.20 -0.59
C VAL A 175 -12.66 -13.12 -0.77
N GLU A 176 -12.28 -11.89 -1.09
CA GLU A 176 -13.21 -10.78 -1.27
C GLU A 176 -14.17 -11.03 -2.44
N GLU A 177 -13.67 -11.40 -3.62
CA GLU A 177 -14.49 -11.56 -4.82
C GLU A 177 -15.34 -12.84 -4.82
N LEU A 178 -14.85 -13.92 -4.18
CA LEU A 178 -15.55 -15.21 -4.17
C LEU A 178 -16.50 -15.37 -2.98
N TYR A 179 -16.19 -14.75 -1.84
CA TYR A 179 -16.97 -14.91 -0.61
C TYR A 179 -17.63 -13.60 -0.17
N LEU A 180 -16.85 -12.52 0.05
CA LEU A 180 -17.35 -11.30 0.70
C LEU A 180 -18.44 -10.62 -0.12
N GLU A 181 -18.17 -10.37 -1.40
CA GLU A 181 -19.10 -9.70 -2.33
C GLU A 181 -20.36 -10.55 -2.64
N ARG A 182 -20.37 -11.83 -2.23
CA ARG A 182 -21.50 -12.76 -2.39
C ARG A 182 -22.25 -13.01 -1.08
N GLY A 183 -21.88 -12.35 0.00
CA GLY A 183 -22.52 -12.52 1.31
C GLY A 183 -22.19 -13.84 2.00
N LEU A 184 -21.09 -14.51 1.63
CA LEU A 184 -20.70 -15.82 2.19
C LEU A 184 -19.75 -15.64 3.38
N TYR A 185 -20.25 -14.94 4.41
CA TYR A 185 -19.44 -14.47 5.53
C TYR A 185 -18.90 -15.61 6.40
N GLU A 186 -19.67 -16.68 6.59
CA GLU A 186 -19.23 -17.85 7.37
C GLU A 186 -18.03 -18.55 6.73
N GLY A 187 -17.99 -18.63 5.39
CA GLY A 187 -16.85 -19.18 4.67
C GLY A 187 -15.57 -18.40 4.91
N ILE A 188 -15.65 -17.06 4.99
CA ILE A 188 -14.49 -16.20 5.31
C ILE A 188 -13.99 -16.49 6.73
N ILE A 189 -14.91 -16.56 7.69
CA ILE A 189 -14.58 -16.88 9.10
C ILE A 189 -13.94 -18.26 9.19
N GLY A 190 -14.49 -19.26 8.47
CA GLY A 190 -13.93 -20.61 8.39
C GLY A 190 -12.53 -20.64 7.78
N ILE A 191 -12.30 -19.95 6.67
CA ILE A 191 -10.97 -19.80 6.04
C ILE A 191 -9.98 -19.16 7.02
N CYS A 192 -10.36 -18.06 7.68
CA CYS A 192 -9.53 -17.39 8.68
C CYS A 192 -9.17 -18.34 9.84
N GLY A 193 -10.15 -19.06 10.39
CA GLY A 193 -9.94 -20.03 11.47
C GLY A 193 -8.93 -21.11 11.07
N ARG A 194 -9.11 -21.71 9.89
CA ARG A 194 -8.21 -22.76 9.37
C ARG A 194 -6.79 -22.25 9.11
N ILE A 195 -6.63 -21.01 8.69
CA ILE A 195 -5.30 -20.38 8.52
C ILE A 195 -4.62 -20.18 9.89
N LEU A 196 -5.39 -19.81 10.91
CA LEU A 196 -4.87 -19.65 12.28
C LEU A 196 -4.44 -20.97 12.93
N GLU A 197 -5.04 -22.09 12.52
CA GLU A 197 -4.70 -23.44 12.96
C GLU A 197 -3.43 -24.01 12.31
N PHE A 198 -2.76 -23.27 11.41
CA PHE A 198 -1.53 -23.74 10.80
C PHE A 198 -0.46 -24.08 11.84
N GLU A 199 0.29 -25.16 11.54
CA GLU A 199 1.39 -25.65 12.36
C GLU A 199 2.75 -25.52 11.65
N GLY A 200 3.84 -25.70 12.39
CA GLY A 200 5.18 -25.82 11.82
C GLY A 200 5.66 -24.59 11.01
N HIS A 201 6.01 -24.82 9.74
CA HIS A 201 6.49 -23.77 8.84
C HIS A 201 5.37 -22.81 8.40
N ASP A 202 4.16 -23.33 8.17
CA ASP A 202 3.01 -22.53 7.77
C ASP A 202 2.60 -21.57 8.89
N ARG A 203 2.64 -22.03 10.16
CA ARG A 203 2.45 -21.16 11.34
C ARG A 203 3.41 -19.98 11.35
N ARG A 204 4.69 -20.24 11.07
CA ARG A 204 5.74 -19.20 11.10
C ARG A 204 5.53 -18.14 10.02
N ARG A 205 5.09 -18.53 8.81
CA ARG A 205 4.65 -17.57 7.78
C ARG A 205 3.50 -16.72 8.32
N MET A 206 2.46 -17.38 8.84
CA MET A 206 1.27 -16.67 9.29
C MET A 206 1.54 -15.77 10.48
N MET A 207 2.49 -16.07 11.37
CA MET A 207 2.89 -15.15 12.44
C MET A 207 3.46 -13.81 11.94
N ALA A 208 4.00 -13.76 10.72
CA ALA A 208 4.54 -12.54 10.11
C ALA A 208 3.57 -11.87 9.11
N SER A 209 2.40 -12.49 8.88
CA SER A 209 1.37 -12.02 7.96
C SER A 209 0.27 -11.28 8.72
N THR A 210 -0.30 -10.26 8.08
CA THR A 210 -1.51 -9.53 8.54
C THR A 210 -2.78 -10.00 7.83
N LEU A 211 -2.69 -11.06 7.02
CA LEU A 211 -3.76 -11.52 6.13
C LEU A 211 -5.08 -11.75 6.89
N VAL A 212 -5.02 -12.47 8.01
CA VAL A 212 -6.22 -12.83 8.78
C VAL A 212 -6.85 -11.59 9.41
N GLU A 213 -6.02 -10.71 9.97
CA GLU A 213 -6.44 -9.47 10.60
C GLU A 213 -7.08 -8.53 9.56
N ASP A 214 -6.47 -8.40 8.39
CA ASP A 214 -6.97 -7.58 7.29
C ASP A 214 -8.30 -8.13 6.75
N MET A 215 -8.44 -9.46 6.61
CA MET A 215 -9.68 -10.11 6.17
C MET A 215 -10.81 -9.96 7.18
N LEU A 216 -10.55 -10.23 8.47
CA LEU A 216 -11.57 -10.12 9.52
C LEU A 216 -11.99 -8.66 9.75
N ASN A 217 -11.06 -7.71 9.66
CA ASN A 217 -11.38 -6.29 9.76
C ASN A 217 -12.23 -5.82 8.56
N ALA A 218 -11.88 -6.24 7.34
CA ALA A 218 -12.68 -5.94 6.15
C ALA A 218 -14.10 -6.53 6.24
N LEU A 219 -14.22 -7.76 6.74
CA LEU A 219 -15.49 -8.43 6.98
C LEU A 219 -16.33 -7.67 8.00
N VAL A 220 -15.79 -7.36 9.18
CA VAL A 220 -16.51 -6.61 10.23
C VAL A 220 -17.00 -5.26 9.71
N GLY A 221 -16.16 -4.54 8.96
CA GLY A 221 -16.57 -3.29 8.31
C GLY A 221 -17.67 -3.47 7.25
N HIS A 222 -17.72 -4.62 6.58
CA HIS A 222 -18.78 -4.96 5.62
C HIS A 222 -20.09 -5.32 6.33
N LEU A 223 -20.03 -6.15 7.39
CA LEU A 223 -21.20 -6.55 8.18
C LEU A 223 -21.92 -5.35 8.78
N GLU A 224 -21.18 -4.33 9.23
CA GLU A 224 -21.78 -3.07 9.71
C GLU A 224 -22.61 -2.38 8.61
N ARG A 225 -22.04 -2.27 7.40
CA ARG A 225 -22.75 -1.68 6.26
C ARG A 225 -24.00 -2.47 5.88
N CYS A 226 -23.97 -3.80 5.99
CA CYS A 226 -25.16 -4.63 5.78
C CYS A 226 -26.28 -4.36 6.80
N GLY A 227 -25.94 -3.93 8.01
CA GLY A 227 -26.91 -3.52 9.02
C GLY A 227 -27.57 -2.15 8.77
N GLU A 228 -27.00 -1.34 7.87
CA GLU A 228 -27.54 -0.05 7.44
C GLU A 228 -28.78 -0.23 6.55
N ALA A 229 -29.80 0.61 6.76
CA ALA A 229 -31.05 0.51 6.03
C ALA A 229 -30.85 0.70 4.52
N GLY A 230 -31.24 -0.29 3.72
CA GLY A 230 -31.25 -0.21 2.26
C GLY A 230 -29.91 -0.55 1.56
N TYR A 231 -28.82 -0.78 2.30
CA TYR A 231 -27.53 -1.17 1.68
C TYR A 231 -27.62 -2.52 0.96
N VAL A 232 -28.18 -3.54 1.64
CA VAL A 232 -28.37 -4.86 1.04
C VAL A 232 -29.32 -4.80 -0.15
N ASP A 233 -30.37 -3.99 -0.08
CA ASP A 233 -31.31 -3.79 -1.19
C ASP A 233 -30.63 -3.14 -2.40
N MET A 234 -29.75 -2.17 -2.18
CA MET A 234 -28.93 -1.55 -3.24
C MET A 234 -27.98 -2.58 -3.89
N MET A 235 -27.35 -3.44 -3.10
CA MET A 235 -26.45 -4.48 -3.61
C MET A 235 -27.23 -5.50 -4.46
N ILE A 236 -28.39 -5.96 -3.98
CA ILE A 236 -29.29 -6.85 -4.74
C ILE A 236 -29.76 -6.17 -6.03
N ALA A 237 -30.16 -4.89 -5.96
CA ALA A 237 -30.58 -4.12 -7.13
C ALA A 237 -29.44 -3.95 -8.16
N SER A 238 -28.19 -3.93 -7.70
CA SER A 238 -26.98 -3.90 -8.54
C SER A 238 -26.62 -5.28 -9.13
N GLY A 239 -27.43 -6.31 -8.85
CA GLY A 239 -27.27 -7.66 -9.37
C GLY A 239 -26.32 -8.56 -8.56
N MET A 240 -25.95 -8.15 -7.33
CA MET A 240 -25.09 -8.94 -6.45
C MET A 240 -25.87 -10.09 -5.80
N PRO A 241 -25.31 -11.31 -5.74
CA PRO A 241 -26.03 -12.49 -5.28
C PRO A 241 -26.01 -12.63 -3.76
N MET A 242 -26.50 -11.63 -3.02
CA MET A 242 -26.52 -11.57 -1.56
C MET A 242 -27.54 -12.53 -0.93
N SER A 243 -27.20 -13.16 0.21
CA SER A 243 -28.15 -13.96 1.01
C SER A 243 -29.22 -13.08 1.66
N PRO A 244 -30.48 -13.54 1.80
CA PRO A 244 -31.49 -12.87 2.62
C PRO A 244 -31.07 -12.69 4.09
N GLU A 245 -30.23 -13.59 4.62
CA GLU A 245 -29.69 -13.54 5.98
C GLU A 245 -28.79 -12.31 6.20
N CYS A 246 -28.26 -11.71 5.11
CA CYS A 246 -27.50 -10.47 5.19
C CYS A 246 -28.34 -9.27 5.66
N LYS A 247 -29.67 -9.40 5.79
CA LYS A 247 -30.58 -8.40 6.37
C LYS A 247 -30.88 -8.66 7.84
N ASP A 248 -30.58 -9.85 8.35
CA ASP A 248 -30.86 -10.22 9.73
C ASP A 248 -29.80 -9.64 10.66
N ARG A 249 -30.20 -8.65 11.45
CA ARG A 249 -29.31 -8.00 12.42
C ARG A 249 -28.78 -8.98 13.47
N GLY A 250 -29.56 -9.96 13.90
CA GLY A 250 -29.10 -10.96 14.87
C GLY A 250 -27.95 -11.78 14.29
N HIS A 251 -28.16 -12.30 13.08
CA HIS A 251 -27.13 -13.04 12.36
C HIS A 251 -25.86 -12.22 12.11
N LEU A 252 -25.99 -10.94 11.71
CA LEU A 252 -24.83 -10.06 11.50
C LEU A 252 -24.05 -9.80 12.79
N GLU A 253 -24.72 -9.66 13.94
CA GLU A 253 -24.03 -9.51 15.25
C GLU A 253 -23.31 -10.81 15.66
N ASP A 254 -23.93 -11.98 15.47
CA ASP A 254 -23.30 -13.28 15.75
C ASP A 254 -22.01 -13.46 14.93
N LEU A 255 -22.01 -13.04 13.66
CA LEU A 255 -20.83 -13.08 12.80
C LEU A 255 -19.73 -12.11 13.27
N LYS A 256 -20.08 -10.92 13.77
CA LYS A 256 -19.11 -9.98 14.35
C LYS A 256 -18.49 -10.57 15.62
N GLU A 257 -19.27 -11.25 16.45
CA GLU A 257 -18.79 -11.95 17.64
C GLU A 257 -17.77 -13.04 17.27
N LYS A 258 -18.09 -13.90 16.30
CA LYS A 258 -17.14 -14.91 15.79
C LYS A 258 -15.84 -14.29 15.25
N CYS A 259 -15.92 -13.16 14.55
CA CYS A 259 -14.72 -12.44 14.08
C CYS A 259 -13.87 -11.94 15.25
N LEU A 260 -14.52 -11.40 16.29
CA LEU A 260 -13.86 -10.92 17.49
C LEU A 260 -13.18 -12.08 18.25
N GLU A 261 -13.85 -13.23 18.41
CA GLU A 261 -13.28 -14.42 19.04
C GLU A 261 -11.99 -14.90 18.34
N LEU A 262 -12.00 -14.94 17.00
CA LEU A 262 -10.81 -15.28 16.23
C LEU A 262 -9.67 -14.27 16.43
N LEU A 263 -9.98 -12.97 16.48
CA LEU A 263 -8.99 -11.92 16.72
C LEU A 263 -8.44 -11.96 18.15
N GLU A 264 -9.28 -12.27 19.14
CA GLU A 264 -8.87 -12.44 20.54
C GLU A 264 -7.94 -13.65 20.68
N ALA A 265 -8.33 -14.81 20.16
CA ALA A 265 -7.50 -16.02 20.14
C ALA A 265 -6.17 -15.77 19.39
N ARG A 266 -6.22 -15.01 18.30
CA ARG A 266 -5.04 -14.62 17.54
C ARG A 266 -4.10 -13.72 18.35
N ALA A 267 -4.62 -12.69 18.99
CA ALA A 267 -3.85 -11.82 19.89
C ALA A 267 -3.16 -12.63 20.99
N GLU A 268 -3.89 -13.54 21.64
CA GLU A 268 -3.35 -14.45 22.65
C GLU A 268 -2.26 -15.36 22.10
N SER A 269 -2.46 -15.96 20.92
CA SER A 269 -1.49 -16.86 20.28
C SER A 269 -0.17 -16.19 19.93
N LEU A 270 -0.22 -14.88 19.67
CA LEU A 270 0.96 -14.06 19.45
C LEU A 270 1.56 -13.61 20.80
N GLY A 271 0.79 -13.59 21.89
CA GLY A 271 1.16 -13.06 23.20
C GLY A 271 0.99 -11.54 23.29
N LEU A 272 -0.05 -10.99 22.66
CA LEU A 272 -0.44 -9.59 22.79
C LEU A 272 -1.40 -9.42 23.97
N ALA A 273 -1.04 -8.53 24.90
CA ALA A 273 -1.99 -8.02 25.89
C ALA A 273 -2.77 -6.83 25.31
N ILE A 274 -3.72 -7.10 24.42
CA ILE A 274 -4.64 -6.07 23.94
C ILE A 274 -5.76 -5.91 24.95
N LEU A 275 -5.82 -4.74 25.58
CA LEU A 275 -6.94 -4.33 26.40
C LEU A 275 -7.78 -3.34 25.57
N PRO A 276 -8.95 -3.76 25.02
CA PRO A 276 -9.89 -2.83 24.42
C PRO A 276 -10.42 -1.87 25.50
N ASP A 277 -10.85 -0.66 25.09
CA ASP A 277 -11.41 0.31 26.02
C ASP A 277 -12.65 -0.29 26.71
N LYS A 278 -12.65 -0.29 28.05
CA LYS A 278 -13.72 -0.86 28.87
C LYS A 278 -15.06 -0.13 28.70
N ASN A 279 -15.04 1.08 28.15
CA ASN A 279 -16.24 1.87 27.87
C ASN A 279 -16.75 1.70 26.43
N GLU A 280 -16.07 0.93 25.58
CA GLU A 280 -16.47 0.71 24.19
C GLU A 280 -17.49 -0.43 24.08
N ASN A 281 -18.74 -0.06 23.81
CA ASN A 281 -19.85 -1.01 23.70
C ASN A 281 -20.06 -1.55 22.27
N SER A 282 -19.32 -1.03 21.28
CA SER A 282 -19.40 -1.51 19.90
C SER A 282 -18.49 -2.71 19.67
N LEU A 283 -19.09 -3.86 19.31
CA LEU A 283 -18.34 -5.05 18.87
C LEU A 283 -17.44 -4.74 17.65
N GLN A 284 -17.93 -3.89 16.74
CA GLN A 284 -17.17 -3.46 15.56
C GLN A 284 -15.88 -2.73 15.95
N ARG A 285 -15.96 -1.76 16.86
CA ARG A 285 -14.77 -1.00 17.30
C ARG A 285 -13.81 -1.89 18.07
N ARG A 286 -14.31 -2.80 18.91
CA ARG A 286 -13.45 -3.79 19.59
C ARG A 286 -12.71 -4.69 18.60
N ALA A 287 -13.41 -5.27 17.63
CA ALA A 287 -12.79 -6.12 16.62
C ALA A 287 -11.79 -5.33 15.76
N SER A 288 -12.12 -4.11 15.37
CA SER A 288 -11.20 -3.23 14.62
C SER A 288 -9.95 -2.91 15.46
N ASP A 289 -10.10 -2.63 16.75
CA ASP A 289 -8.98 -2.38 17.67
C ASP A 289 -8.06 -3.59 17.79
N TYR A 290 -8.62 -4.80 17.91
CA TYR A 290 -7.82 -6.03 17.92
C TYR A 290 -7.08 -6.21 16.59
N ALA A 291 -7.79 -6.17 15.46
CA ALA A 291 -7.18 -6.35 14.14
C ALA A 291 -6.07 -5.32 13.89
N LEU A 292 -6.31 -4.04 14.20
CA LEU A 292 -5.30 -2.99 14.04
C LEU A 292 -4.08 -3.20 14.93
N ARG A 293 -4.26 -3.57 16.20
CA ARG A 293 -3.15 -3.81 17.12
C ARG A 293 -2.39 -5.08 16.81
N ILE A 294 -3.05 -6.10 16.26
CA ILE A 294 -2.39 -7.30 15.76
C ILE A 294 -1.62 -7.00 14.47
N SER A 295 -2.22 -6.30 13.50
CA SER A 295 -1.54 -5.89 12.26
C SER A 295 -0.37 -4.93 12.51
N ALA A 296 -0.47 -4.05 13.51
CA ALA A 296 0.64 -3.22 13.98
C ALA A 296 1.78 -4.09 14.56
N ARG A 297 1.47 -5.29 15.05
CA ARG A 297 2.44 -6.26 15.56
C ARG A 297 3.02 -7.15 14.47
N LYS A 298 3.66 -6.54 13.47
CA LYS A 298 4.91 -7.16 12.96
C LYS A 298 5.81 -7.33 14.18
N ARG A 299 6.25 -8.56 14.45
CA ARG A 299 6.86 -8.91 15.74
C ARG A 299 8.06 -7.99 15.96
N VAL A 300 7.93 -7.02 16.89
CA VAL A 300 9.06 -6.17 17.25
C VAL A 300 10.17 -7.10 17.71
N ARG A 301 11.28 -7.10 16.96
CA ARG A 301 12.45 -7.93 17.21
C ARG A 301 13.02 -7.58 18.57
N ASP A 302 13.73 -8.52 19.18
CA ASP A 302 14.29 -8.24 20.49
C ASP A 302 15.37 -7.14 20.42
N ALA A 303 15.72 -6.60 21.59
CA ALA A 303 16.64 -5.47 21.66
C ALA A 303 18.03 -5.81 21.11
N GLU A 304 18.47 -7.08 21.24
CA GLU A 304 19.77 -7.53 20.78
C GLU A 304 19.80 -7.67 19.25
N GLU A 305 18.75 -8.27 18.68
CA GLU A 305 18.50 -8.38 17.24
C GLU A 305 18.48 -6.99 16.57
N ILE A 306 17.70 -6.05 17.13
CA ILE A 306 17.62 -4.67 16.61
C ILE A 306 18.99 -3.99 16.71
N ALA A 307 19.64 -4.03 17.88
CA ALA A 307 20.93 -3.37 18.07
C ALA A 307 22.00 -3.96 17.14
N GLY A 308 22.02 -5.29 16.96
CA GLY A 308 22.92 -5.99 16.04
C GLY A 308 22.71 -5.59 14.58
N TYR A 309 21.45 -5.63 14.12
CA TYR A 309 21.09 -5.22 12.76
C TYR A 309 21.51 -3.78 12.45
N VAL A 310 21.23 -2.84 13.37
CA VAL A 310 21.60 -1.43 13.18
C VAL A 310 23.11 -1.25 13.21
N ARG A 311 23.83 -1.95 14.10
CA ARG A 311 25.30 -1.88 14.19
C ARG A 311 25.99 -2.30 12.89
N GLU A 312 25.49 -3.34 12.24
CA GLU A 312 26.09 -3.87 11.02
C GLU A 312 25.89 -2.94 9.81
N ARG A 313 24.70 -2.32 9.70
CA ARG A 313 24.26 -1.64 8.48
C ARG A 313 24.26 -0.12 8.56
N TYR A 314 24.02 0.43 9.75
CA TYR A 314 23.82 1.86 9.98
C TYR A 314 24.72 2.36 11.13
N LYS A 315 26.03 2.38 10.88
CA LYS A 315 27.07 2.63 11.89
C LYS A 315 26.93 4.02 12.51
N GLU A 316 26.65 5.04 11.71
CA GLU A 316 26.47 6.40 12.23
C GLU A 316 25.22 6.51 13.10
N SER A 317 24.11 5.90 12.67
CA SER A 317 22.85 5.87 13.40
C SER A 317 22.97 5.08 14.71
N TYR A 318 23.66 3.94 14.69
CA TYR A 318 23.93 3.12 15.88
C TYR A 318 24.59 3.95 16.99
N ALA A 319 25.67 4.65 16.66
CA ALA A 319 26.42 5.49 17.59
C ALA A 319 25.61 6.73 18.03
N PHE A 320 24.92 7.38 17.11
CA PHE A 320 24.09 8.55 17.43
C PHE A 320 22.96 8.21 18.40
N LEU A 321 22.24 7.12 18.12
CA LEU A 321 21.13 6.64 18.94
C LEU A 321 21.59 6.04 20.27
N GLY A 322 22.86 5.67 20.40
CA GLY A 322 23.42 5.10 21.63
C GLY A 322 22.85 3.71 21.91
N LEU A 323 22.74 2.90 20.87
CA LEU A 323 22.25 1.51 20.94
C LEU A 323 23.35 0.54 21.42
N ASP A 324 24.51 1.06 21.81
CA ASP A 324 25.54 0.37 22.59
C ASP A 324 25.16 0.24 24.07
N ASP A 325 24.33 1.16 24.59
CA ASP A 325 23.71 1.03 25.90
C ASP A 325 22.48 0.10 25.80
N GLU A 326 22.61 -1.09 26.38
CA GLU A 326 21.55 -2.09 26.42
C GLU A 326 20.23 -1.55 27.01
N ARG A 327 20.30 -0.59 27.95
CA ARG A 327 19.10 0.03 28.52
C ARG A 327 18.33 0.84 27.50
N VAL A 328 19.02 1.48 26.56
CA VAL A 328 18.38 2.24 25.47
C VAL A 328 17.72 1.27 24.49
N ALA A 329 18.43 0.23 24.05
CA ALA A 329 17.92 -0.78 23.14
C ALA A 329 16.70 -1.53 23.72
N ARG A 330 16.77 -1.96 24.99
CA ARG A 330 15.61 -2.58 25.66
C ARG A 330 14.44 -1.63 25.76
N ARG A 331 14.67 -0.38 26.16
CA ARG A 331 13.61 0.62 26.33
C ARG A 331 12.84 0.90 25.04
N ILE A 332 13.50 0.95 23.88
CA ILE A 332 12.79 1.20 22.61
C ILE A 332 11.87 0.03 22.23
N VAL A 333 12.26 -1.21 22.54
CA VAL A 333 11.44 -2.40 22.31
C VAL A 333 10.32 -2.53 23.34
N GLU A 334 10.64 -2.39 24.63
CA GLU A 334 9.67 -2.48 25.75
C GLU A 334 8.56 -1.43 25.63
N LYS A 335 8.91 -0.22 25.19
CA LYS A 335 7.94 0.85 24.96
C LYS A 335 7.26 0.80 23.59
N GLN A 336 7.66 -0.14 22.72
CA GLN A 336 7.16 -0.27 21.35
C GLN A 336 7.18 1.07 20.61
N VAL A 337 8.33 1.76 20.66
CA VAL A 337 8.43 3.06 19.99
C VAL A 337 8.44 2.85 18.46
N PRO A 338 7.92 3.81 17.67
CA PRO A 338 7.88 3.73 16.20
C PRO A 338 9.17 3.26 15.51
N LEU A 339 10.33 3.64 16.05
CA LEU A 339 11.61 3.24 15.49
C LEU A 339 11.84 1.72 15.58
N ALA A 340 11.48 1.09 16.70
CA ALA A 340 11.67 -0.34 16.89
C ALA A 340 10.78 -1.16 15.94
N GLU A 341 9.54 -0.72 15.74
CA GLU A 341 8.59 -1.30 14.76
C GLU A 341 9.10 -1.14 13.33
N ASN A 342 9.60 0.06 12.97
CA ASN A 342 10.13 0.35 11.65
C ASN A 342 11.35 -0.52 11.31
N ILE A 343 12.29 -0.68 12.26
CA ILE A 343 13.47 -1.53 12.08
C ILE A 343 13.07 -3.01 11.98
N SER A 344 12.19 -3.47 12.86
CA SER A 344 11.73 -4.86 12.88
C SER A 344 11.04 -5.25 11.57
N THR A 345 10.21 -4.34 11.05
CA THR A 345 9.58 -4.49 9.74
C THR A 345 10.62 -4.62 8.62
N GLN A 346 11.66 -3.79 8.64
CA GLN A 346 12.73 -3.87 7.65
C GLN A 346 13.49 -5.20 7.74
N MET A 347 13.81 -5.65 8.97
CA MET A 347 14.48 -6.93 9.20
C MET A 347 13.68 -8.11 8.61
N GLU A 348 12.37 -8.12 8.82
CA GLU A 348 11.47 -9.13 8.24
C GLU A 348 11.45 -9.07 6.70
N VAL A 349 11.36 -7.86 6.14
CA VAL A 349 11.40 -7.66 4.68
C VAL A 349 12.71 -8.19 4.10
N ASP A 350 13.84 -7.90 4.74
CA ASP A 350 15.15 -8.37 4.29
C ASP A 350 15.32 -9.89 4.44
N ASP A 351 14.78 -10.49 5.51
CA ASP A 351 14.77 -11.94 5.71
C ASP A 351 13.98 -12.62 4.58
N ILE A 352 12.80 -12.08 4.24
CA ILE A 352 11.95 -12.58 3.14
C ILE A 352 12.66 -12.39 1.80
N ALA A 353 13.23 -11.21 1.54
CA ALA A 353 13.99 -10.89 0.34
C ALA A 353 15.13 -11.88 0.12
N ARG A 354 15.89 -12.18 1.17
CA ARG A 354 16.97 -13.16 1.17
C ARG A 354 16.46 -14.57 0.89
N ILE A 355 15.37 -15.00 1.52
CA ILE A 355 14.78 -16.34 1.31
C ILE A 355 14.28 -16.50 -0.12
N ARG A 356 13.66 -15.45 -0.68
CA ARG A 356 13.04 -15.45 -2.01
C ARG A 356 14.01 -15.05 -3.13
N ASN A 357 15.23 -14.64 -2.80
CA ASN A 357 16.22 -14.09 -3.73
C ASN A 357 15.65 -12.96 -4.61
N VAL A 358 14.90 -12.04 -3.98
CA VAL A 358 14.30 -10.87 -4.64
C VAL A 358 14.80 -9.58 -3.99
N GLU A 359 14.98 -8.53 -4.79
CA GLU A 359 15.26 -7.20 -4.24
C GLU A 359 13.99 -6.57 -3.67
N THR A 360 14.06 -6.11 -2.43
CA THR A 360 12.98 -5.34 -1.79
C THR A 360 13.40 -3.88 -1.62
N ARG A 361 12.49 -2.96 -1.95
CA ARG A 361 12.66 -1.51 -1.72
C ARG A 361 11.57 -1.01 -0.79
N VAL A 362 11.68 -1.35 0.49
CA VAL A 362 10.87 -0.73 1.53
C VAL A 362 11.73 0.35 2.17
N GLY A 363 11.27 1.60 2.13
CA GLY A 363 11.99 2.71 2.73
C GLY A 363 11.91 2.65 4.26
N ASN A 364 13.04 2.82 4.94
CA ASN A 364 13.09 2.81 6.40
C ASN A 364 13.66 4.11 7.00
N ALA A 365 13.39 4.33 8.30
CA ALA A 365 13.79 5.53 9.01
C ALA A 365 15.32 5.70 9.10
N LEU A 366 16.07 4.59 9.16
CA LEU A 366 17.53 4.60 9.23
C LEU A 366 18.17 4.95 7.89
N GLU A 367 17.54 4.63 6.77
CA GLU A 367 17.95 5.08 5.43
C GLU A 367 17.85 6.60 5.28
N ALA A 368 16.97 7.27 6.04
CA ALA A 368 16.95 8.72 6.13
C ALA A 368 18.02 9.24 7.12
N LEU A 369 18.11 8.65 8.31
CA LEU A 369 19.00 9.14 9.38
C LEU A 369 20.49 8.98 9.06
N GLU A 370 20.88 7.85 8.49
CA GLU A 370 22.28 7.50 8.26
C GLU A 370 22.99 8.50 7.32
N PRO A 371 22.45 8.85 6.14
CA PRO A 371 23.05 9.86 5.27
C PRO A 371 23.06 11.26 5.89
N MET A 372 22.02 11.63 6.68
CA MET A 372 21.98 12.92 7.38
C MET A 372 23.14 13.06 8.38
N LEU A 373 23.40 12.01 9.17
CA LEU A 373 24.51 11.99 10.13
C LEU A 373 25.87 12.03 9.42
N ARG A 374 26.03 11.28 8.31
CA ARG A 374 27.24 11.33 7.48
C ARG A 374 27.48 12.73 6.93
N PHE A 375 26.48 13.35 6.34
CA PHE A 375 26.59 14.71 5.81
C PHE A 375 26.96 15.72 6.89
N LYS A 376 26.30 15.67 8.05
CA LYS A 376 26.64 16.54 9.19
C LYS A 376 28.12 16.40 9.58
N ARG A 377 28.63 15.16 9.64
CA ARG A 377 30.04 14.88 9.97
C ARG A 377 30.98 15.40 8.88
N GLU A 378 30.73 15.04 7.62
CA GLU A 378 31.61 15.37 6.48
C GLU A 378 31.68 16.88 6.20
N ARG A 379 30.57 17.60 6.43
CA ARG A 379 30.49 19.05 6.25
C ARG A 379 30.81 19.84 7.52
N ALA A 380 31.13 19.16 8.62
CA ALA A 380 31.37 19.76 9.93
C ALA A 380 30.25 20.74 10.35
N VAL A 381 28.98 20.36 10.08
CA VAL A 381 27.84 21.20 10.46
C VAL A 381 27.69 21.21 11.98
N GLU A 382 27.83 22.40 12.56
CA GLU A 382 27.68 22.63 14.00
C GLU A 382 26.19 22.75 14.36
N ILE A 383 25.68 21.75 15.08
CA ILE A 383 24.34 21.77 15.70
C ILE A 383 24.53 21.74 17.21
N LYS A 384 23.78 22.58 17.94
CA LYS A 384 23.84 22.63 19.41
C LYS A 384 23.57 21.25 20.01
N ARG A 385 24.32 20.89 21.05
CA ARG A 385 24.17 19.60 21.76
C ARG A 385 22.74 19.39 22.29
N LYS A 386 22.07 20.47 22.74
CA LYS A 386 20.67 20.42 23.19
C LYS A 386 19.73 19.92 22.08
N THR A 387 19.86 20.49 20.88
CA THR A 387 19.06 20.17 19.69
C THR A 387 19.30 18.73 19.21
N LEU A 388 20.56 18.31 19.11
CA LEU A 388 20.88 16.90 18.82
C LEU A 388 20.25 15.96 19.85
N GLY A 389 20.25 16.36 21.13
CA GLY A 389 19.57 15.63 22.19
C GLY A 389 18.05 15.59 22.06
N LYS A 390 17.41 16.65 21.54
CA LYS A 390 15.96 16.70 21.25
C LYS A 390 15.63 15.70 20.14
N TRP A 391 16.28 15.80 18.98
CA TRP A 391 16.04 14.89 17.86
C TRP A 391 16.31 13.44 18.24
N LYS A 392 17.41 13.16 18.95
CA LYS A 392 17.69 11.82 19.47
C LYS A 392 16.55 11.29 20.36
N ARG A 393 16.02 12.11 21.27
CA ARG A 393 14.90 11.70 22.15
C ARG A 393 13.61 11.49 21.39
N GLY A 394 13.30 12.33 20.39
CA GLY A 394 12.11 12.19 19.56
C GLY A 394 12.17 10.95 18.67
N ILE A 395 13.32 10.68 18.04
CA ILE A 395 13.58 9.46 17.25
C ILE A 395 13.49 8.18 18.10
N LEU A 396 13.96 8.24 19.36
CA LEU A 396 13.85 7.14 20.32
C LEU A 396 12.51 7.12 21.08
N GLY A 397 11.55 7.95 20.69
CA GLY A 397 10.24 8.11 21.30
C GLY A 397 9.15 8.18 20.24
N ASP A 398 8.11 8.97 20.49
CA ASP A 398 6.88 8.96 19.68
C ASP A 398 6.89 9.98 18.52
N GLN A 399 7.98 10.74 18.33
CA GLN A 399 8.11 11.79 17.32
C GLN A 399 9.18 11.42 16.28
N LEU A 400 9.12 10.20 15.77
CA LEU A 400 10.15 9.64 14.89
C LEU A 400 10.29 10.48 13.62
N TRP A 401 9.20 10.61 12.87
CA TRP A 401 9.20 11.21 11.55
C TRP A 401 9.30 12.73 11.60
N GLU A 402 8.69 13.39 12.59
CA GLU A 402 8.82 14.84 12.80
C GLU A 402 10.26 15.19 13.18
N SER A 403 10.91 14.40 14.07
CA SER A 403 12.32 14.65 14.42
C SER A 403 13.28 14.40 13.26
N LEU A 404 13.03 13.35 12.45
CA LEU A 404 13.83 13.09 11.24
C LEU A 404 13.65 14.20 10.22
N PHE A 405 12.41 14.66 10.02
CA PHE A 405 12.10 15.71 9.06
C PHE A 405 12.63 17.08 9.51
N GLU A 406 12.54 17.41 10.80
CA GLU A 406 13.15 18.63 11.37
C GLU A 406 14.67 18.64 11.14
N MET A 407 15.34 17.51 11.43
CA MET A 407 16.76 17.35 11.18
C MET A 407 17.10 17.50 9.69
N GLU A 408 16.30 16.90 8.81
CA GLU A 408 16.48 16.99 7.36
C GLU A 408 16.37 18.42 6.85
N VAL A 409 15.27 19.12 7.21
CA VAL A 409 15.03 20.51 6.81
C VAL A 409 16.15 21.41 7.31
N CYS A 410 16.57 21.23 8.56
CA CYS A 410 17.70 21.98 9.14
C CYS A 410 19.00 21.78 8.32
N LEU A 411 19.35 20.53 7.99
CA LEU A 411 20.57 20.22 7.25
C LEU A 411 20.51 20.72 5.80
N ARG A 412 19.34 20.65 5.13
CA ARG A 412 19.13 21.22 3.79
C ARG A 412 19.33 22.73 3.79
N LEU A 413 18.75 23.43 4.76
CA LEU A 413 18.88 24.88 4.91
C LEU A 413 20.33 25.31 5.20
N VAL A 414 21.03 24.59 6.08
CA VAL A 414 22.47 24.82 6.29
C VAL A 414 23.27 24.52 5.02
N GLY A 415 22.89 23.49 4.26
CA GLY A 415 23.53 23.08 3.00
C GLY A 415 23.47 24.16 1.91
N VAL A 416 22.40 24.95 1.85
CA VAL A 416 22.29 26.13 0.97
C VAL A 416 22.91 27.41 1.56
N GLY A 417 23.50 27.33 2.75
CA GLY A 417 24.15 28.46 3.43
C GLY A 417 23.20 29.40 4.17
N ALA A 418 21.98 28.96 4.49
CA ALA A 418 21.03 29.76 5.26
C ALA A 418 21.47 29.95 6.71
N GLY A 419 21.16 31.11 7.31
CA GLY A 419 21.33 31.34 8.74
C GLY A 419 20.21 30.65 9.52
N VAL A 420 20.47 29.45 10.04
CA VAL A 420 19.49 28.63 10.77
C VAL A 420 19.82 28.59 12.26
N LYS A 421 18.81 28.82 13.11
CA LYS A 421 18.85 28.48 14.54
C LYS A 421 17.79 27.43 14.82
N ALA A 422 18.14 26.37 15.53
CA ALA A 422 17.16 25.39 16.02
C ALA A 422 16.77 25.66 17.48
N ASP A 423 15.59 25.19 17.87
CA ASP A 423 14.99 25.27 19.21
C ASP A 423 14.91 26.71 19.73
N VAL A 424 14.21 27.56 18.97
CA VAL A 424 14.11 28.99 19.26
C VAL A 424 13.03 29.24 20.29
N LYS A 425 13.45 29.78 21.43
CA LYS A 425 12.54 30.19 22.50
C LYS A 425 11.87 31.51 22.17
N ILE A 426 10.54 31.52 22.24
CA ILE A 426 9.70 32.70 22.11
C ILE A 426 8.94 32.94 23.42
N PRO A 427 8.83 34.21 23.87
CA PRO A 427 8.11 34.53 25.10
C PRO A 427 6.60 34.27 24.93
N LYS A 428 5.98 33.62 25.93
CA LYS A 428 4.54 33.40 26.03
C LYS A 428 3.93 34.34 27.07
N ALA A 429 2.66 34.70 26.89
CA ALA A 429 1.89 35.42 27.91
C ALA A 429 1.93 34.65 29.24
N GLY A 430 2.34 35.33 30.33
CA GLY A 430 2.50 34.73 31.66
C GLY A 430 3.91 34.23 32.00
N GLY A 431 4.96 34.62 31.26
CA GLY A 431 6.36 34.36 31.63
C GLY A 431 6.88 32.95 31.34
N ARG A 432 6.06 32.10 30.71
CA ARG A 432 6.52 30.82 30.15
C ARG A 432 7.14 31.06 28.76
N GLU A 433 7.98 30.15 28.28
CA GLU A 433 8.54 30.21 26.92
C GLU A 433 7.84 29.14 26.06
N ALA A 434 7.49 29.47 24.82
CA ALA A 434 7.17 28.49 23.79
C ALA A 434 8.43 28.22 22.96
N GLU A 435 8.57 27.02 22.40
CA GLU A 435 9.72 26.60 21.60
C GLU A 435 9.23 26.40 20.17
N VAL A 436 9.90 27.07 19.22
CA VAL A 436 9.71 26.92 17.78
C VAL A 436 10.88 26.11 17.24
N ASP A 437 10.61 25.21 16.29
CA ASP A 437 11.62 24.28 15.79
C ASP A 437 12.82 25.00 15.17
N LEU A 438 12.58 25.92 14.23
CA LEU A 438 13.65 26.61 13.50
C LEU A 438 13.41 28.13 13.40
N GLU A 439 14.49 28.90 13.28
CA GLU A 439 14.48 30.28 12.78
C GLU A 439 15.41 30.38 11.57
N VAL A 440 14.87 30.83 10.44
CA VAL A 440 15.56 30.95 9.16
C VAL A 440 15.51 32.41 8.72
N ASN A 441 16.66 33.08 8.67
CA ASN A 441 16.75 34.50 8.25
C ASN A 441 15.71 35.41 8.95
N GLY A 442 15.46 35.17 10.25
CA GLY A 442 14.50 35.92 11.07
C GLY A 442 13.03 35.46 11.00
N CYS A 443 12.70 34.49 10.13
CA CYS A 443 11.39 33.84 10.08
C CYS A 443 11.35 32.63 11.02
N LEU A 444 10.29 32.53 11.83
CA LEU A 444 10.03 31.39 12.71
C LEU A 444 9.38 30.26 11.91
N VAL A 445 9.91 29.05 11.99
CA VAL A 445 9.47 27.91 11.17
C VAL A 445 9.15 26.73 12.06
N GLU A 446 7.93 26.24 11.96
CA GLU A 446 7.49 24.98 12.58
C GLU A 446 7.53 23.84 11.56
N ILE A 447 7.93 22.66 12.01
CA ILE A 447 7.97 21.46 11.18
C ILE A 447 6.82 20.55 11.59
N TYR A 448 6.19 19.89 10.62
CA TYR A 448 5.15 18.91 10.88
C TYR A 448 5.31 17.69 9.99
N SER A 449 5.20 16.50 10.60
CA SER A 449 5.07 15.24 9.87
C SER A 449 3.80 14.51 10.33
N PRO A 450 2.79 14.35 9.46
CA PRO A 450 1.58 13.60 9.79
C PRO A 450 1.90 12.12 10.05
N ARG A 451 3.05 11.62 9.59
CA ARG A 451 3.47 10.22 9.77
C ARG A 451 3.59 9.80 11.23
N ASP A 452 3.89 10.71 12.15
CA ASP A 452 3.90 10.39 13.59
C ASP A 452 2.49 10.19 14.16
N THR A 453 1.49 10.81 13.54
CA THR A 453 0.08 10.63 13.90
C THR A 453 -0.59 9.50 13.11
N GLU A 454 -0.07 9.18 11.92
CA GLU A 454 -0.55 8.07 11.07
C GLU A 454 -0.23 6.69 11.65
N ILE A 455 0.71 6.57 12.59
CA ILE A 455 1.09 5.27 13.21
C ILE A 455 -0.01 4.65 14.10
N ARG A 456 -1.18 5.29 14.22
CA ARG A 456 -2.38 4.63 14.79
C ARG A 456 -3.48 4.33 13.78
N VAL A 457 -3.28 4.69 12.51
CA VAL A 457 -4.26 4.53 11.46
C VAL A 457 -3.52 3.97 10.24
N MET A 458 -3.28 2.66 10.24
CA MET A 458 -2.83 1.98 9.02
C MET A 458 -3.76 2.35 7.87
N ALA A 459 -3.18 2.41 6.65
CA ALA A 459 -3.72 2.93 5.40
C ALA A 459 -5.06 2.33 4.89
N HIS A 460 -5.81 1.64 5.74
CA HIS A 460 -7.14 1.08 5.49
C HIS A 460 -8.23 1.70 6.38
N ALA A 461 -7.87 2.54 7.35
CA ALA A 461 -8.79 3.49 7.97
C ALA A 461 -8.75 4.84 7.24
N THR A 462 -8.87 4.82 5.91
CA THR A 462 -9.38 5.96 5.15
C THR A 462 -10.90 6.10 5.39
N ARG A 463 -11.26 6.28 6.66
CA ARG A 463 -12.45 6.99 7.13
C ARG A 463 -12.10 7.85 8.35
N VAL A 464 -10.87 8.37 8.42
CA VAL A 464 -10.76 9.76 8.87
C VAL A 464 -11.45 10.56 7.77
N GLU A 465 -12.60 11.14 8.08
CA GLU A 465 -13.28 12.10 7.22
C GLU A 465 -12.24 13.13 6.72
N ASN A 466 -11.80 13.01 5.46
CA ASN A 466 -10.72 13.78 4.85
C ASN A 466 -9.37 13.79 5.62
N PRO A 467 -8.39 12.92 5.30
CA PRO A 467 -7.00 13.07 5.79
C PRO A 467 -6.41 14.48 5.57
N GLY A 468 -6.77 15.14 4.45
CA GLY A 468 -6.44 16.55 4.23
C GLY A 468 -7.01 17.54 5.25
N MET A 469 -8.14 17.23 5.92
CA MET A 469 -8.71 18.10 6.97
C MET A 469 -7.95 18.02 8.29
N ALA A 470 -7.40 16.85 8.65
CA ALA A 470 -6.57 16.72 9.85
C ALA A 470 -5.27 17.52 9.73
N MET A 471 -4.61 17.46 8.56
CA MET A 471 -3.45 18.30 8.25
C MET A 471 -3.81 19.79 8.29
N VAL A 472 -4.92 20.20 7.65
CA VAL A 472 -5.41 21.58 7.66
C VAL A 472 -5.70 22.06 9.09
N ASP A 473 -6.38 21.26 9.90
CA ASP A 473 -6.68 21.58 11.29
C ASP A 473 -5.40 21.69 12.13
N TYR A 474 -4.43 20.81 11.93
CA TYR A 474 -3.16 20.87 12.67
C TYR A 474 -2.39 22.15 12.34
N VAL A 475 -2.17 22.44 11.05
CA VAL A 475 -1.43 23.64 10.61
C VAL A 475 -2.09 24.91 11.14
N THR A 476 -3.42 25.00 11.05
CA THR A 476 -4.18 26.19 11.49
C THR A 476 -4.27 26.32 13.01
N ARG A 477 -4.23 25.21 13.75
CA ARG A 477 -4.34 25.20 15.22
C ARG A 477 -3.02 25.04 15.95
N LYS A 478 -1.89 24.99 15.24
CA LYS A 478 -0.56 24.75 15.83
C LYS A 478 -0.31 25.73 16.99
N PRO A 479 -0.17 25.24 18.24
CA PRO A 479 -0.21 26.10 19.43
C PRO A 479 0.85 27.21 19.44
N GLN A 480 2.03 26.94 18.87
CA GLN A 480 3.15 27.85 18.77
C GLN A 480 2.84 29.08 17.90
N MET A 481 2.00 28.92 16.86
CA MET A 481 1.59 30.01 15.96
C MET A 481 0.80 31.10 16.68
N ARG A 482 0.16 30.80 17.81
CA ARG A 482 -0.52 31.82 18.63
C ARG A 482 0.45 32.70 19.43
N HIS A 483 1.72 32.32 19.49
CA HIS A 483 2.73 32.96 20.33
C HIS A 483 3.81 33.69 19.52
N VAL A 484 3.84 33.55 18.19
CA VAL A 484 4.81 34.24 17.32
C VAL A 484 4.60 35.76 17.25
N GLY A 485 3.41 36.25 17.61
CA GLY A 485 3.07 37.66 17.60
C GLY A 485 3.13 38.25 16.19
N GLY A 486 3.68 39.47 16.06
CA GLY A 486 3.89 40.15 14.78
C GLY A 486 5.16 39.76 14.02
N ARG A 487 5.76 38.60 14.33
CA ARG A 487 6.95 38.10 13.63
C ARG A 487 6.55 37.27 12.40
N PRO A 488 7.35 37.25 11.33
CA PRO A 488 7.12 36.34 10.20
C PRO A 488 7.22 34.89 10.65
N ALA A 489 6.19 34.08 10.33
CA ALA A 489 6.16 32.66 10.65
C ALA A 489 5.73 31.81 9.46
N ALA A 490 6.27 30.60 9.36
CA ALA A 490 5.92 29.62 8.36
C ALA A 490 5.77 28.22 8.97
N VAL A 491 5.06 27.34 8.27
CA VAL A 491 4.96 25.92 8.61
C VAL A 491 5.45 25.09 7.43
N VAL A 492 6.32 24.11 7.68
CA VAL A 492 6.77 23.14 6.67
C VAL A 492 6.16 21.79 7.00
N VAL A 493 5.49 21.18 6.03
CA VAL A 493 4.72 19.95 6.17
C VAL A 493 5.29 18.86 5.27
N CYS A 494 5.61 17.71 5.83
CA CYS A 494 5.93 16.50 5.07
C CYS A 494 4.64 15.82 4.62
N CYS A 495 4.34 15.83 3.33
CA CYS A 495 3.11 15.26 2.78
C CYS A 495 3.34 13.85 2.23
N PRO A 496 2.59 12.84 2.67
CA PRO A 496 2.56 11.53 2.02
C PRO A 496 2.20 11.64 0.53
N ALA A 497 2.69 10.71 -0.29
CA ALA A 497 2.52 10.78 -1.75
C ALA A 497 1.05 10.88 -2.21
N GLY A 498 0.12 10.22 -1.50
CA GLY A 498 -1.31 10.27 -1.80
C GLY A 498 -1.97 11.62 -1.47
N GLU A 499 -1.54 12.29 -0.40
CA GLU A 499 -2.03 13.64 -0.07
C GLU A 499 -1.44 14.69 -1.01
N PHE A 500 -0.16 14.56 -1.33
CA PHE A 500 0.52 15.45 -2.26
C PHE A 500 -0.06 15.36 -3.68
N ALA A 501 -0.54 14.19 -4.11
CA ALA A 501 -1.27 14.06 -5.38
C ALA A 501 -2.59 14.86 -5.42
N ASN A 502 -3.15 15.17 -4.25
CA ASN A 502 -4.37 15.97 -4.07
C ASN A 502 -4.07 17.38 -3.54
N ILE A 503 -2.85 17.88 -3.74
CA ILE A 503 -2.40 19.13 -3.12
C ILE A 503 -3.27 20.34 -3.49
N GLU A 504 -3.84 20.38 -4.69
CA GLU A 504 -4.76 21.45 -5.11
C GLU A 504 -6.04 21.50 -4.25
N VAL A 505 -6.57 20.34 -3.86
CA VAL A 505 -7.75 20.25 -2.97
C VAL A 505 -7.38 20.67 -1.54
N VAL A 506 -6.22 20.22 -1.06
CA VAL A 506 -5.68 20.62 0.24
C VAL A 506 -5.43 22.12 0.28
N ARG A 507 -4.85 22.67 -0.79
CA ARG A 507 -4.51 24.08 -0.94
C ARG A 507 -5.76 24.95 -0.87
N ALA A 508 -6.79 24.66 -1.66
CA ALA A 508 -8.04 25.42 -1.65
C ALA A 508 -8.69 25.45 -0.25
N ARG A 509 -8.67 24.32 0.47
CA ARG A 509 -9.19 24.25 1.85
C ARG A 509 -8.32 25.01 2.84
N MET A 510 -7.00 24.94 2.70
CA MET A 510 -6.08 25.69 3.52
C MET A 510 -6.23 27.20 3.27
N GLU A 511 -6.39 27.63 2.02
CA GLU A 511 -6.67 29.02 1.64
C GLU A 511 -7.94 29.54 2.34
N GLU A 512 -9.03 28.77 2.33
CA GLU A 512 -10.27 29.11 3.02
C GLU A 512 -10.03 29.31 4.54
N ARG A 513 -9.26 28.42 5.17
CA ARG A 513 -8.95 28.54 6.61
C ARG A 513 -8.02 29.70 6.92
N LEU A 514 -6.97 29.88 6.10
CA LEU A 514 -6.00 30.97 6.25
C LEU A 514 -6.62 32.33 5.96
N ALA A 515 -7.69 32.40 5.16
CA ALA A 515 -8.42 33.64 4.90
C ALA A 515 -8.93 34.31 6.20
N THR A 516 -9.09 33.56 7.29
CA THR A 516 -9.48 34.11 8.60
C THR A 516 -8.38 34.04 9.66
N ALA A 517 -7.21 33.50 9.32
CA ALA A 517 -6.11 33.28 10.25
C ALA A 517 -5.01 34.34 10.07
N SER A 518 -4.55 34.90 11.18
CA SER A 518 -3.52 35.94 11.20
C SER A 518 -2.08 35.39 11.15
N GLN A 519 -1.92 34.06 11.21
CA GLN A 519 -0.68 33.28 11.10
C GLN A 519 -1.02 31.85 10.64
N PRO A 520 -0.09 31.07 10.06
CA PRO A 520 1.25 31.48 9.59
C PRO A 520 1.19 32.38 8.36
N GLY A 521 2.31 33.02 8.00
CA GLY A 521 2.49 33.81 6.79
C GLY A 521 2.71 32.97 5.52
N ALA A 522 3.21 31.74 5.65
CA ALA A 522 3.33 30.79 4.55
C ALA A 522 3.25 29.33 5.04
N VAL A 523 2.82 28.43 4.16
CA VAL A 523 2.82 26.98 4.37
C VAL A 523 3.58 26.32 3.22
N PHE A 524 4.60 25.54 3.54
CA PHE A 524 5.40 24.76 2.59
C PHE A 524 4.99 23.30 2.67
N TYR A 525 4.58 22.72 1.54
CA TYR A 525 4.26 21.30 1.41
C TYR A 525 5.40 20.59 0.71
N VAL A 526 5.93 19.52 1.30
CA VAL A 526 7.07 18.76 0.78
C VAL A 526 6.62 17.33 0.51
N LYS A 527 6.76 16.84 -0.72
CA LYS A 527 6.39 15.47 -1.08
C LYS A 527 7.37 14.47 -0.46
N ASP A 528 6.86 13.55 0.37
CA ASP A 528 7.66 12.49 0.97
C ASP A 528 8.20 11.51 -0.09
N GLY A 529 9.44 11.09 0.08
CA GLY A 529 10.08 10.03 -0.72
C GLY A 529 10.27 10.32 -2.21
N SER A 530 10.11 11.56 -2.70
CA SER A 530 10.30 11.87 -4.12
C SER A 530 11.76 12.23 -4.45
N ASP A 531 12.28 11.66 -5.56
CA ASP A 531 13.53 12.09 -6.21
C ASP A 531 13.23 12.52 -7.66
N PRO A 532 13.34 13.83 -8.00
CA PRO A 532 13.72 14.95 -7.11
C PRO A 532 12.64 15.28 -6.06
N THR A 533 13.03 15.96 -4.97
CA THR A 533 12.07 16.44 -3.96
C THR A 533 11.19 17.52 -4.57
N VAL A 534 9.87 17.36 -4.46
CA VAL A 534 8.89 18.36 -4.91
C VAL A 534 8.41 19.13 -3.69
N ALA A 535 8.41 20.46 -3.78
CA ALA A 535 7.89 21.33 -2.75
C ALA A 535 6.96 22.38 -3.37
N GLU A 536 5.92 22.75 -2.64
CA GLU A 536 4.97 23.82 -2.99
C GLU A 536 4.81 24.79 -1.83
N CYS A 537 4.50 26.05 -2.12
CA CYS A 537 4.32 27.09 -1.13
C CYS A 537 2.96 27.78 -1.31
N LEU A 538 2.22 27.87 -0.21
CA LEU A 538 1.00 28.67 -0.09
C LEU A 538 1.27 29.90 0.78
N VAL A 539 1.01 31.10 0.25
CA VAL A 539 1.20 32.37 0.96
C VAL A 539 -0.11 32.81 1.60
N ASN A 540 -0.08 33.18 2.88
CA ASN A 540 -1.23 33.75 3.57
C ASN A 540 -1.22 35.28 3.44
N GLY A 541 -2.09 35.82 2.58
CA GLY A 541 -2.24 37.27 2.39
C GLY A 541 -2.76 38.03 3.62
N ASN A 542 -3.38 37.34 4.58
CA ASN A 542 -3.98 37.94 5.79
C ASN A 542 -3.08 37.85 7.04
N ALA A 543 -1.85 37.35 6.88
CA ALA A 543 -0.94 37.23 8.00
C ALA A 543 -0.48 38.59 8.53
N VAL A 544 -0.32 38.72 9.85
CA VAL A 544 0.16 39.96 10.50
C VAL A 544 1.55 40.36 10.00
N ALA A 545 2.37 39.37 9.66
CA ALA A 545 3.70 39.57 9.09
C ALA A 545 3.95 38.59 7.95
N ALA A 546 4.18 39.13 6.77
CA ALA A 546 4.55 38.35 5.60
C ALA A 546 5.95 37.73 5.77
N VAL A 547 6.14 36.54 5.20
CA VAL A 547 7.47 35.93 5.10
C VAL A 547 8.28 36.71 4.04
N PRO A 548 9.49 37.20 4.35
CA PRO A 548 10.30 37.91 3.37
C PRO A 548 10.58 37.05 2.13
N GLU A 549 10.51 37.65 0.94
CA GLU A 549 10.68 36.93 -0.32
C GLU A 549 12.02 36.20 -0.43
N ALA A 550 13.10 36.81 0.07
CA ALA A 550 14.41 36.18 0.13
C ALA A 550 14.42 34.92 1.02
N THR A 551 13.66 34.94 2.11
CA THR A 551 13.51 33.78 3.01
C THR A 551 12.65 32.70 2.37
N MET A 552 11.56 33.07 1.68
CA MET A 552 10.76 32.11 0.89
C MET A 552 11.59 31.42 -0.18
N ARG A 553 12.39 32.16 -0.96
CA ARG A 553 13.30 31.60 -1.96
C ARG A 553 14.31 30.65 -1.33
N THR A 554 14.94 31.06 -0.22
CA THR A 554 15.90 30.21 0.51
C THR A 554 15.26 28.89 0.98
N MET A 555 14.03 28.94 1.49
CA MET A 555 13.31 27.75 1.92
C MET A 555 12.94 26.86 0.73
N MET A 556 12.40 27.42 -0.36
CA MET A 556 12.09 26.65 -1.57
C MET A 556 13.34 25.99 -2.15
N ASP A 557 14.44 26.72 -2.30
CA ASP A 557 15.71 26.19 -2.82
C ASP A 557 16.20 25.01 -1.97
N ALA A 558 16.14 25.13 -0.64
CA ALA A 558 16.54 24.07 0.29
C ALA A 558 15.59 22.85 0.23
N LEU A 559 14.28 23.07 0.18
CA LEU A 559 13.27 22.01 0.16
C LEU A 559 13.19 21.30 -1.20
N SER A 560 13.64 21.93 -2.28
CA SER A 560 13.76 21.32 -3.61
C SER A 560 15.09 20.59 -3.84
N LEU A 561 16.05 20.67 -2.91
CA LEU A 561 17.25 19.81 -2.97
C LEU A 561 16.85 18.33 -2.85
N ARG A 562 17.64 17.46 -3.50
CA ARG A 562 17.47 16.01 -3.34
C ARG A 562 17.57 15.60 -1.86
N PRO A 563 16.82 14.57 -1.44
CA PRO A 563 16.86 14.12 -0.06
C PRO A 563 18.26 13.58 0.31
N PRO A 564 18.61 13.58 1.61
CA PRO A 564 19.90 13.10 2.10
C PRO A 564 20.33 11.73 1.60
N GLN A 565 19.37 10.85 1.31
CA GLN A 565 19.56 9.52 0.70
C GLN A 565 20.39 9.56 -0.60
N ALA A 566 20.40 10.69 -1.33
CA ALA A 566 21.18 10.89 -2.56
C ALA A 566 22.52 11.65 -2.34
N TRP A 567 22.84 12.10 -1.12
CA TRP A 567 24.02 12.96 -0.86
C TRP A 567 25.36 12.22 -0.99
N GLY A 568 25.35 10.89 -1.12
CA GLY A 568 26.54 10.06 -1.39
C GLY A 568 27.11 10.18 -2.81
N ARG A 569 26.44 10.86 -3.75
CA ARG A 569 26.96 11.07 -5.12
C ARG A 569 26.69 12.51 -5.60
N GLY A 570 27.61 13.43 -5.35
CA GLY A 570 27.83 14.55 -6.29
C GLY A 570 27.36 15.96 -5.93
N MET A 571 27.12 16.32 -4.66
CA MET A 571 27.03 17.76 -4.30
C MET A 571 28.42 18.41 -4.34
N ARG A 572 28.89 18.76 -5.54
CA ARG A 572 30.06 19.64 -5.72
C ARG A 572 29.80 20.97 -5.00
N ARG A 573 30.83 21.46 -4.29
CA ARG A 573 30.81 22.77 -3.63
C ARG A 573 30.30 23.84 -4.61
N PRO A 574 29.42 24.77 -4.20
CA PRO A 574 29.24 25.99 -4.98
C PRO A 574 30.58 26.70 -5.05
N VAL A 575 31.04 26.93 -6.28
CA VAL A 575 32.20 27.77 -6.56
C VAL A 575 31.84 29.16 -6.08
N ARG A 576 32.53 29.66 -5.04
CA ARG A 576 32.48 31.08 -4.67
C ARG A 576 32.87 31.88 -5.91
N LYS A 577 31.95 32.69 -6.42
CA LYS A 577 32.28 33.83 -7.27
C LYS A 577 32.29 35.08 -6.41
#